data_AF-A0A285H5X0-F1
#
_entry.id   AF-A0A285H5X0-F1
#
_cell.length_a   1.000
_cell.length_b   1.000
_cell.length_c   1.000
_cell.angle_alpha   90.00
_cell.angle_beta   90.00
_cell.angle_gamma   90.00
#
_symmetry.space_group_name_H-M   'P 1'
#
loop_
_entity.id
_entity.type
_entity.pdbx_description
1 polymer ?
#
loop_
_entity_poly.entity_id
_entity_poly.type
_entity_poly.pdbx_seq_one_letter_code
_entity_poly.pdbx_strand_id
1 'polypeptide(L)'
;MGFFDFLKSKPKNNNKVVARNPLNLQVGDIVEYDLAEYKVIGKLIYEEGGYLWYDYHLFDGQKHLWLGAEDDDELEIGLYKKLDVNHQLYVQLQNETPKKLTYEGKEYTLIEGGKANIRAEGRVGAKTGQRVQYWDYEASDGSEISVERWGNELEISIGQEVKESLLEYYPGVSNE
;
A
#
# COMPACT_ATOMS: atom_id res chain seq x y z
N MET A 1 -30.12 -23.23 50.90
CA MET A 1 -28.67 -23.51 50.84
C MET A 1 -28.23 -23.28 49.41
N GLY A 2 -27.33 -22.32 49.19
CA GLY A 2 -26.77 -22.04 47.86
C GLY A 2 -25.51 -22.86 47.57
N PHE A 3 -24.81 -22.38 46.55
CA PHE A 3 -23.41 -22.64 46.16
C PHE A 3 -23.18 -23.60 44.95
N PHE A 4 -23.03 -22.95 43.78
CA PHE A 4 -22.06 -23.11 42.67
C PHE A 4 -21.34 -24.48 42.49
N ASP A 5 -21.18 -25.03 41.27
CA ASP A 5 -20.18 -24.55 40.31
C ASP A 5 -20.54 -24.79 38.83
N PHE A 6 -20.75 -23.68 38.14
CA PHE A 6 -20.66 -23.57 36.68
C PHE A 6 -19.23 -23.14 36.35
N LEU A 7 -18.31 -24.08 36.22
CA LEU A 7 -16.98 -23.82 35.68
C LEU A 7 -16.92 -24.31 34.23
N LYS A 8 -17.51 -23.53 33.31
CA LYS A 8 -17.11 -23.58 31.91
C LYS A 8 -15.77 -22.86 31.79
N SER A 9 -14.70 -23.60 31.55
CA SER A 9 -13.43 -23.02 31.15
C SER A 9 -13.64 -22.21 29.88
N LYS A 10 -13.29 -20.92 29.91
CA LYS A 10 -13.15 -20.13 28.68
C LYS A 10 -12.05 -20.76 27.83
N PRO A 11 -12.25 -20.93 26.51
CA PRO A 11 -11.17 -21.38 25.65
C PRO A 11 -10.00 -20.40 25.77
N LYS A 12 -8.81 -20.91 26.07
CA LYS A 12 -7.58 -20.12 26.01
C LYS A 12 -7.42 -19.66 24.57
N ASN A 13 -7.60 -18.37 24.35
CA ASN A 13 -7.37 -17.75 23.05
C ASN A 13 -5.85 -17.74 22.83
N ASN A 14 -5.33 -18.79 22.19
CA ASN A 14 -3.95 -18.84 21.76
C ASN A 14 -3.80 -17.95 20.52
N ASN A 15 -3.93 -16.64 20.68
CA ASN A 15 -3.55 -15.69 19.64
C ASN A 15 -2.03 -15.79 19.49
N LYS A 16 -1.57 -16.70 18.63
CA LYS A 16 -0.20 -16.68 18.15
C LYS A 16 -0.02 -15.37 17.39
N VAL A 17 0.80 -14.48 17.94
CA VAL A 17 1.23 -13.28 17.21
C VAL A 17 1.97 -13.76 15.98
N VAL A 18 1.40 -13.48 14.81
CA VAL A 18 2.01 -13.81 13.51
C VAL A 18 3.05 -12.73 13.23
N ALA A 19 4.28 -13.12 12.92
CA ALA A 19 5.32 -12.18 12.52
C ALA A 19 4.89 -11.43 11.25
N ARG A 20 5.11 -10.11 11.26
CA ARG A 20 4.73 -9.26 10.13
C ARG A 20 5.78 -9.26 9.04
N ASN A 21 5.31 -9.19 7.81
CA ASN A 21 6.10 -9.03 6.59
C ASN A 21 5.32 -8.12 5.62
N PRO A 22 5.92 -7.67 4.51
CA PRO A 22 5.26 -6.74 3.57
C PRO A 22 3.91 -7.26 3.06
N LEU A 23 3.76 -8.56 2.90
CA LEU A 23 2.57 -9.17 2.30
C LEU A 23 1.41 -9.39 3.29
N ASN A 24 1.66 -9.30 4.60
CA ASN A 24 0.68 -9.65 5.64
C ASN A 24 0.36 -8.56 6.66
N LEU A 25 0.86 -7.34 6.45
CA LEU A 25 0.57 -6.18 7.30
C LEU A 25 -0.95 -5.93 7.42
N GLN A 26 -1.36 -5.40 8.56
CA GLN A 26 -2.74 -5.11 8.93
C GLN A 26 -2.87 -3.66 9.40
N VAL A 27 -4.08 -3.11 9.27
CA VAL A 27 -4.39 -1.80 9.85
C VAL A 27 -4.15 -1.83 11.35
N GLY A 28 -3.33 -0.92 11.85
CA GLY A 28 -2.89 -0.85 13.23
C GLY A 28 -1.43 -1.25 13.45
N ASP A 29 -0.84 -2.03 12.55
CA ASP A 29 0.59 -2.39 12.58
C ASP A 29 1.49 -1.16 12.42
N ILE A 30 2.76 -1.31 12.81
CA ILE A 30 3.79 -0.28 12.66
C ILE A 30 4.82 -0.76 11.64
N VAL A 31 5.21 0.14 10.74
CA VAL A 31 6.34 -0.01 9.83
C VAL A 31 7.40 1.00 10.24
N GLU A 32 8.60 0.53 10.57
CA GLU A 32 9.74 1.41 10.76
C GLU A 32 10.51 1.55 9.45
N TYR A 33 10.79 2.79 9.06
CA TYR A 33 11.58 3.13 7.88
C TYR A 33 12.35 4.43 8.15
N ASP A 34 13.64 4.46 7.82
CA ASP A 34 14.49 5.64 7.98
C ASP A 34 14.40 6.28 9.39
N LEU A 35 14.49 5.43 10.43
CA LEU A 35 14.41 5.82 11.85
C LEU A 35 13.08 6.49 12.26
N ALA A 36 12.03 6.33 11.45
CA ALA A 36 10.70 6.82 11.74
C ALA A 36 9.68 5.68 11.77
N GLU A 37 8.78 5.74 12.74
CA GLU A 37 7.67 4.79 12.89
C GLU A 37 6.43 5.31 12.18
N TYR A 38 5.88 4.49 11.30
CA TYR A 38 4.63 4.76 10.60
C TYR A 38 3.56 3.77 11.03
N LYS A 39 2.38 4.27 11.40
CA LYS A 39 1.22 3.42 11.62
C LYS A 39 0.56 3.11 10.27
N VAL A 40 0.25 1.83 10.05
CA VAL A 40 -0.64 1.40 8.97
C VAL A 40 -2.05 1.85 9.33
N ILE A 41 -2.53 2.91 8.68
CA ILE A 41 -3.87 3.45 8.90
C ILE A 41 -4.88 2.96 7.86
N GLY A 42 -4.42 2.37 6.75
CA GLY A 42 -5.26 1.84 5.69
C GLY A 42 -4.54 0.77 4.88
N LYS A 43 -5.31 -0.08 4.21
CA LYS A 43 -4.81 -1.14 3.34
C LYS A 43 -5.69 -1.24 2.09
N LEU A 44 -5.07 -1.29 0.93
CA LEU A 44 -5.68 -1.69 -0.33
C LEU A 44 -5.09 -3.03 -0.75
N ILE A 45 -5.95 -3.88 -1.29
CA ILE A 45 -5.58 -5.18 -1.83
C ILE A 45 -6.14 -5.22 -3.23
N TYR A 46 -5.22 -5.32 -4.17
CA TYR A 46 -5.49 -5.31 -5.59
C TYR A 46 -5.55 -6.75 -6.09
N GLU A 47 -6.42 -7.01 -7.05
CA GLU A 47 -6.57 -8.32 -7.67
C GLU A 47 -6.78 -8.19 -9.17
N GLU A 48 -5.85 -8.75 -9.95
CA GLU A 48 -5.94 -8.87 -11.40
C GLU A 48 -5.50 -10.27 -11.83
N GLY A 49 -6.36 -10.99 -12.57
CA GLY A 49 -5.99 -12.29 -13.14
C GLY A 49 -5.61 -13.39 -12.12
N GLY A 50 -5.90 -13.19 -10.83
CA GLY A 50 -5.48 -14.09 -9.75
C GLY A 50 -4.19 -13.67 -9.02
N TYR A 51 -3.51 -12.63 -9.51
CA TYR A 51 -2.39 -11.98 -8.83
C TYR A 51 -2.89 -10.98 -7.80
N LEU A 52 -2.14 -10.83 -6.71
CA LEU A 52 -2.46 -9.94 -5.61
C LEU A 52 -1.25 -9.09 -5.26
N TRP A 53 -1.47 -7.79 -5.11
CA TRP A 53 -0.52 -6.86 -4.51
C TRP A 53 -1.21 -5.98 -3.47
N TYR A 54 -0.40 -5.32 -2.66
CA TYR A 54 -0.85 -4.64 -1.46
C TYR A 54 -0.30 -3.24 -1.39
N ASP A 55 -1.17 -2.26 -1.14
CA ASP A 55 -0.75 -0.91 -0.76
C ASP A 55 -1.17 -0.60 0.67
N TYR A 56 -0.22 -0.17 1.48
CA TYR A 56 -0.44 0.24 2.87
C TYR A 56 -0.33 1.74 3.01
N HIS A 57 -1.40 2.35 3.51
CA HIS A 57 -1.39 3.77 3.84
C HIS A 57 -0.72 3.96 5.20
N LEU A 58 0.46 4.57 5.18
CA LEU A 58 1.33 4.80 6.32
C LEU A 58 1.22 6.24 6.82
N PHE A 59 1.21 6.42 8.15
CA PHE A 59 1.15 7.75 8.77
C PHE A 59 1.96 7.82 10.07
N ASP A 60 2.86 8.79 10.17
CA ASP A 60 3.72 9.04 11.36
C ASP A 60 3.16 10.14 12.29
N GLY A 61 1.97 10.67 12.00
CA GLY A 61 1.40 11.84 12.70
C GLY A 61 1.54 13.16 11.93
N GLN A 62 2.40 13.21 10.91
CA GLN A 62 2.66 14.42 10.10
C GLN A 62 2.67 14.12 8.59
N LYS A 63 3.30 13.03 8.17
CA LYS A 63 3.53 12.64 6.79
C LYS A 63 2.76 11.37 6.45
N HIS A 64 2.31 11.34 5.20
CA HIS A 64 1.68 10.18 4.59
C HIS A 64 2.65 9.53 3.62
N LEU A 65 2.77 8.20 3.68
CA LEU A 65 3.46 7.38 2.70
C LEU A 65 2.53 6.24 2.25
N TRP A 66 2.84 5.66 1.11
CA TRP A 66 2.24 4.41 0.65
C TRP A 66 3.34 3.38 0.48
N LEU A 67 3.18 2.22 1.10
CA LEU A 67 4.07 1.08 0.92
C LEU A 67 3.39 0.09 0.00
N GLY A 68 3.89 -0.06 -1.22
CA GLY A 68 3.49 -1.10 -2.15
C GLY A 68 4.28 -2.37 -1.88
N ALA A 69 3.64 -3.54 -1.99
CA ALA A 69 4.31 -4.83 -1.87
C ALA A 69 3.62 -5.90 -2.71
N GLU A 70 4.43 -6.68 -3.43
CA GLU A 70 4.00 -7.84 -4.20
C GLU A 70 5.04 -8.95 -4.23
N ASP A 71 4.62 -10.14 -4.65
CA ASP A 71 5.46 -11.34 -4.70
C ASP A 71 4.96 -12.20 -5.86
N ASP A 72 5.51 -11.97 -7.05
CA ASP A 72 5.20 -12.70 -8.27
C ASP A 72 6.31 -13.72 -8.62
N ASP A 73 7.52 -13.24 -8.88
CA ASP A 73 8.77 -13.96 -9.11
C ASP A 73 9.77 -13.65 -7.99
N GLU A 74 9.87 -12.37 -7.58
CA GLU A 74 10.65 -11.89 -6.44
C GLU A 74 9.80 -10.93 -5.59
N LEU A 75 10.21 -10.73 -4.32
CA LEU A 75 9.53 -9.79 -3.43
C LEU A 75 9.89 -8.36 -3.82
N GLU A 76 8.91 -7.62 -4.33
CA GLU A 76 9.05 -6.21 -4.69
C GLU A 76 8.37 -5.32 -3.65
N ILE A 77 9.05 -4.24 -3.26
CA ILE A 77 8.56 -3.30 -2.25
C ILE A 77 8.90 -1.89 -2.71
N GLY A 78 7.89 -1.02 -2.74
CA GLY A 78 8.05 0.38 -3.10
C GLY A 78 7.53 1.33 -2.02
N LEU A 79 8.18 2.48 -1.83
CA LEU A 79 7.67 3.56 -0.99
C LEU A 79 7.34 4.79 -1.82
N TYR A 80 6.09 5.22 -1.72
CA TYR A 80 5.54 6.28 -2.55
C TYR A 80 4.96 7.43 -1.75
N LYS A 81 4.99 8.61 -2.37
CA LYS A 81 4.28 9.81 -1.93
C LYS A 81 3.34 10.25 -3.02
N LYS A 82 2.09 10.47 -2.64
CA LYS A 82 1.10 11.06 -3.54
C LYS A 82 1.53 12.48 -3.92
N LEU A 83 1.51 12.75 -5.21
CA LEU A 83 1.82 14.05 -5.78
C LEU A 83 0.63 15.01 -5.54
N ASP A 84 0.92 16.30 -5.39
CA ASP A 84 -0.15 17.29 -5.26
C ASP A 84 -1.00 17.32 -6.54
N VAL A 85 -2.33 17.35 -6.40
CA VAL A 85 -3.28 17.32 -7.53
C VAL A 85 -3.14 18.50 -8.49
N ASN A 86 -2.54 19.60 -8.05
CA ASN A 86 -2.25 20.76 -8.89
C ASN A 86 -0.92 20.65 -9.63
N HIS A 87 -0.16 19.58 -9.43
CA HIS A 87 1.11 19.37 -10.09
C HIS A 87 0.93 19.21 -11.61
N GLN A 88 1.82 19.80 -12.41
CA GLN A 88 1.72 19.81 -13.88
C GLN A 88 1.62 18.42 -14.53
N LEU A 89 2.13 17.38 -13.86
CA LEU A 89 2.08 16.00 -14.32
C LEU A 89 0.63 15.48 -14.44
N TYR A 90 -0.29 15.97 -13.62
CA TYR A 90 -1.72 15.68 -13.75
C TYR A 90 -2.27 16.13 -15.10
N VAL A 91 -1.88 17.33 -15.57
CA VAL A 91 -2.33 17.85 -16.88
C VAL A 91 -1.84 16.95 -18.01
N GLN A 92 -0.60 16.45 -17.91
CA GLN A 92 -0.01 15.58 -18.92
C GLN A 92 -0.69 14.21 -18.99
N LEU A 93 -1.04 13.62 -17.85
CA LEU A 93 -1.55 12.24 -17.75
C LEU A 93 -3.08 12.15 -17.67
N GLN A 94 -3.78 13.28 -17.65
CA GLN A 94 -5.24 13.31 -17.55
C GLN A 94 -5.93 12.57 -18.70
N ASN A 95 -5.42 12.73 -19.92
CA ASN A 95 -6.08 12.27 -21.15
C ASN A 95 -5.31 11.16 -21.89
N GLU A 96 -4.01 11.08 -21.68
CA GLU A 96 -3.13 10.15 -22.39
C GLU A 96 -2.24 9.39 -21.41
N THR A 97 -1.90 8.16 -21.80
CA THR A 97 -0.92 7.32 -21.12
C THR A 97 0.26 7.13 -22.07
N PRO A 98 1.23 8.07 -22.10
CA PRO A 98 2.36 7.96 -23.02
C PRO A 98 3.26 6.80 -22.61
N LYS A 99 3.98 6.21 -23.57
CA LYS A 99 4.98 5.15 -23.28
C LYS A 99 6.22 5.67 -22.55
N LYS A 100 6.48 6.96 -22.68
CA LYS A 100 7.60 7.66 -22.05
C LYS A 100 7.14 9.02 -21.56
N LEU A 101 7.63 9.45 -20.41
CA LEU A 101 7.40 10.79 -19.90
C LEU A 101 8.64 11.33 -19.21
N THR A 102 8.74 12.66 -19.10
CA THR A 102 9.85 13.33 -18.40
C THR A 102 9.33 14.02 -17.15
N TYR A 103 9.93 13.70 -16.01
CA TYR A 103 9.60 14.30 -14.73
C TYR A 103 10.90 14.61 -13.99
N GLU A 104 11.03 15.84 -13.46
CA GLU A 104 12.22 16.32 -12.75
C GLU A 104 13.56 16.06 -13.47
N GLY A 105 13.55 16.13 -14.81
CA GLY A 105 14.74 15.91 -15.64
C GLY A 105 15.12 14.45 -15.88
N LYS A 106 14.33 13.50 -15.38
CA LYS A 106 14.49 12.05 -15.61
C LYS A 106 13.50 11.58 -16.68
N GLU A 107 13.92 10.64 -17.52
CA GLU A 107 13.04 9.92 -18.44
C GLU A 107 12.51 8.67 -17.74
N TYR A 108 11.19 8.52 -17.76
CA TYR A 108 10.46 7.39 -17.24
C TYR A 108 9.84 6.61 -18.40
N THR A 109 9.88 5.28 -18.34
CA THR A 109 9.27 4.39 -19.33
C THR A 109 8.13 3.61 -18.68
N LEU A 110 7.02 3.48 -19.39
CA LEU A 110 5.89 2.66 -18.95
C LEU A 110 6.34 1.18 -18.93
N ILE A 111 6.30 0.55 -17.76
CA ILE A 111 6.68 -0.85 -17.56
C ILE A 111 5.44 -1.75 -17.46
N GLU A 112 4.38 -1.26 -16.84
CA GLU A 112 3.15 -2.03 -16.63
C GLU A 112 1.90 -1.15 -16.74
N GLY A 113 0.77 -1.78 -17.09
CA GLY A 113 -0.53 -1.17 -16.84
C GLY A 113 -1.67 -2.16 -16.99
N GLY A 114 -2.68 -2.00 -16.14
CA GLY A 114 -3.72 -3.01 -15.98
C GLY A 114 -5.01 -2.49 -15.37
N LYS A 115 -5.83 -3.43 -14.88
CA LYS A 115 -7.11 -3.17 -14.21
C LYS A 115 -7.32 -4.14 -13.06
N ALA A 116 -7.27 -3.61 -11.84
CA ALA A 116 -7.49 -4.40 -10.63
C ALA A 116 -8.88 -4.19 -10.02
N ASN A 117 -9.38 -5.23 -9.34
CA ASN A 117 -10.47 -5.11 -8.37
C ASN A 117 -9.88 -4.83 -6.99
N ILE A 118 -10.59 -4.04 -6.19
CA ILE A 118 -10.04 -3.51 -4.94
C ILE A 118 -10.82 -4.00 -3.74
N ARG A 119 -10.07 -4.39 -2.70
CA ARG A 119 -10.56 -4.55 -1.33
C ARG A 119 -9.87 -3.50 -0.46
N ALA A 120 -10.67 -2.79 0.33
CA ALA A 120 -10.24 -1.64 1.10
C ALA A 120 -10.52 -1.85 2.58
N GLU A 121 -9.53 -1.55 3.42
CA GLU A 121 -9.61 -1.59 4.87
C GLU A 121 -9.03 -0.30 5.48
N GLY A 122 -9.62 0.17 6.57
CA GLY A 122 -9.15 1.36 7.29
C GLY A 122 -9.33 2.68 6.53
N ARG A 123 -8.41 3.61 6.73
CA ARG A 123 -8.42 4.98 6.21
C ARG A 123 -7.78 5.04 4.82
N VAL A 124 -8.53 4.60 3.84
CA VAL A 124 -8.23 4.73 2.41
C VAL A 124 -9.37 5.46 1.69
N GLY A 125 -9.09 6.08 0.55
CA GLY A 125 -10.12 6.79 -0.24
C GLY A 125 -11.03 5.85 -1.02
N ALA A 126 -10.55 4.63 -1.31
CA ALA A 126 -11.28 3.64 -2.08
C ALA A 126 -12.27 2.81 -1.23
N LYS A 127 -13.17 2.10 -1.90
CA LYS A 127 -14.16 1.19 -1.31
C LYS A 127 -13.99 -0.22 -1.89
N THR A 128 -14.22 -1.23 -1.05
CA THR A 128 -14.25 -2.62 -1.51
C THR A 128 -15.25 -2.81 -2.64
N GLY A 129 -14.83 -3.50 -3.70
CA GLY A 129 -15.60 -3.71 -4.93
C GLY A 129 -15.43 -2.61 -5.99
N GLN A 130 -14.66 -1.55 -5.71
CA GLN A 130 -14.23 -0.62 -6.74
C GLN A 130 -13.18 -1.25 -7.67
N ARG A 131 -13.00 -0.61 -8.83
CA ARG A 131 -11.99 -0.95 -9.82
C ARG A 131 -11.08 0.24 -10.05
N VAL A 132 -9.82 -0.05 -10.32
CA VAL A 132 -8.79 0.92 -10.68
C VAL A 132 -8.19 0.55 -12.03
N GLN A 133 -7.80 1.55 -12.80
CA GLN A 133 -6.86 1.39 -13.91
C GLN A 133 -5.52 1.94 -13.45
N TYR A 134 -4.44 1.20 -13.65
CA TYR A 134 -3.11 1.64 -13.20
C TYR A 134 -2.10 1.60 -14.34
N TRP A 135 -1.07 2.42 -14.19
CA TRP A 135 0.10 2.48 -15.07
C TRP A 135 1.33 2.84 -14.25
N ASP A 136 2.33 1.97 -14.30
CA ASP A 136 3.56 2.14 -13.56
C ASP A 136 4.71 2.44 -14.52
N TYR A 137 5.48 3.45 -14.13
CA TYR A 137 6.59 3.95 -14.90
C TYR A 137 7.86 3.91 -14.07
N GLU A 138 8.97 3.55 -14.72
CA GLU A 138 10.26 3.46 -14.06
C GLU A 138 11.32 4.26 -14.81
N ALA A 139 12.23 4.89 -14.07
CA ALA A 139 13.43 5.52 -14.58
C ALA A 139 14.66 4.63 -14.36
N SER A 140 15.74 4.87 -15.09
CA SER A 140 16.96 4.04 -15.04
C SER A 140 17.69 3.99 -13.69
N ASP A 141 17.30 4.83 -12.73
CA ASP A 141 17.86 4.89 -11.38
C ASP A 141 16.97 4.25 -10.31
N GLY A 142 15.91 3.55 -10.71
CA GLY A 142 14.94 2.92 -9.81
C GLY A 142 13.89 3.88 -9.25
N SER A 143 13.84 5.13 -9.73
CA SER A 143 12.71 6.01 -9.40
C SER A 143 11.46 5.55 -10.14
N GLU A 144 10.31 5.66 -9.48
CA GLU A 144 9.04 5.20 -10.02
C GLU A 144 7.96 6.27 -9.98
N ILE A 145 7.01 6.15 -10.91
CA ILE A 145 5.77 6.91 -10.95
C ILE A 145 4.63 5.92 -11.12
N SER A 146 3.79 5.81 -10.10
CA SER A 146 2.55 5.04 -10.17
C SER A 146 1.38 5.97 -10.46
N VAL A 147 0.58 5.62 -11.47
CA VAL A 147 -0.56 6.41 -11.95
C VAL A 147 -1.81 5.56 -11.85
N GLU A 148 -2.77 6.00 -11.06
CA GLU A 148 -4.01 5.29 -10.84
C GLU A 148 -5.23 6.12 -11.23
N ARG A 149 -6.16 5.53 -11.97
CA ARG A 149 -7.44 6.14 -12.31
C ARG A 149 -8.58 5.43 -11.58
N TRP A 150 -9.18 6.17 -10.67
CA TRP A 150 -10.29 5.79 -9.80
C TRP A 150 -11.59 6.38 -10.34
N GLY A 151 -12.19 5.71 -11.33
CA GLY A 151 -13.34 6.26 -12.05
C GLY A 151 -12.95 7.52 -12.83
N ASN A 152 -13.35 8.70 -12.34
CA ASN A 152 -13.02 9.98 -12.96
C ASN A 152 -11.86 10.70 -12.27
N GLU A 153 -11.38 10.18 -11.15
CA GLU A 153 -10.27 10.76 -10.39
C GLU A 153 -8.97 10.11 -10.83
N LEU A 154 -7.94 10.93 -11.05
CA LEU A 154 -6.57 10.48 -11.29
C LEU A 154 -5.80 10.67 -9.99
N GLU A 155 -4.93 9.73 -9.66
CA GLU A 155 -3.96 9.83 -8.58
C GLU A 155 -2.59 9.50 -9.16
N ILE A 156 -1.58 10.31 -8.81
CA ILE A 156 -0.20 10.09 -9.22
C ILE A 156 0.64 10.05 -7.97
N SER A 157 1.50 9.04 -7.86
CA SER A 157 2.42 8.87 -6.75
C SER A 157 3.84 8.74 -7.29
N ILE A 158 4.80 9.34 -6.60
CA ILE A 158 6.23 9.27 -6.92
C ILE A 158 6.90 8.46 -5.83
N GLY A 159 7.73 7.49 -6.22
CA GLY A 159 8.40 6.61 -5.28
C GLY A 159 9.68 6.02 -5.83
N GLN A 160 10.11 4.95 -5.18
CA GLN A 160 11.25 4.13 -5.56
C GLN A 160 11.13 2.78 -4.87
N GLU A 161 11.75 1.77 -5.46
CA GLU A 161 11.99 0.48 -4.83
C GLU A 161 12.78 0.63 -3.51
N VAL A 162 12.43 -0.20 -2.52
CA VAL A 162 13.06 -0.23 -1.21
C VAL A 162 13.37 -1.67 -0.83
N LYS A 163 14.62 -1.92 -0.42
CA LYS A 163 15.03 -3.24 0.06
C LYS A 163 14.31 -3.59 1.36
N GLU A 164 13.79 -4.82 1.46
CA GLU A 164 13.13 -5.34 2.67
C GLU A 164 13.99 -5.16 3.93
N SER A 165 15.32 -5.32 3.83
CA SER A 165 16.26 -5.14 4.94
C SER A 165 16.31 -3.74 5.56
N LEU A 166 15.71 -2.74 4.90
CA LEU A 166 15.61 -1.36 5.39
C LEU A 166 14.31 -1.09 6.14
N LEU A 167 13.43 -2.08 6.23
CA LEU A 167 12.11 -2.00 6.83
C LEU A 167 12.02 -2.96 8.00
N GLU A 168 11.37 -2.51 9.08
CA GLU A 168 11.00 -3.38 10.19
C GLU A 168 9.49 -3.33 10.42
N TYR A 169 8.90 -4.46 10.77
CA TYR A 169 7.45 -4.62 10.87
C TYR A 169 7.06 -5.10 12.26
N TYR A 170 6.15 -4.37 12.89
CA TYR A 170 5.69 -4.66 14.24
C TYR A 170 4.16 -4.84 14.26
N PRO A 171 3.66 -5.95 14.83
CA PRO A 171 2.23 -6.13 15.05
C PRO A 171 1.66 -4.99 15.90
N GLY A 172 0.56 -4.41 15.43
CA GLY A 172 -0.18 -3.40 16.15
C GLY A 172 -0.88 -3.99 17.37
N VAL A 173 -1.03 -3.18 18.42
CA VAL A 173 -1.92 -3.54 19.53
C VAL A 173 -3.36 -3.40 19.06
N SER A 174 -4.08 -4.52 18.98
CA SER A 174 -5.52 -4.52 18.75
C SER A 174 -6.21 -3.81 19.91
N ASN A 175 -6.80 -2.65 19.66
CA ASN A 175 -7.79 -2.11 20.57
C ASN A 175 -9.07 -2.93 20.37
N GLU A 176 -9.32 -3.86 21.31
CA GLU A 176 -10.63 -4.52 21.46
C GLU A 176 -11.77 -3.51 21.66
#